data_AF-A0A2E6PV92-F1
#
_entry.id   AF-A0A2E6PV92-F1
#
_cell.length_a   1.000
_cell.length_b   1.000
_cell.length_c   1.000
_cell.angle_alpha   90.00
_cell.angle_beta   90.00
_cell.angle_gamma   90.00
#
_symmetry.space_group_name_H-M   'P 1'
#
loop_
_entity.id
_entity.type
_entity.pdbx_description
1 polymer ?
#
loop_
_entity_poly.entity_id
_entity_poly.type
_entity_poly.pdbx_seq_one_letter_code
_entity_poly.pdbx_strand_id
1 'polypeptide(L)' 'MAMITYIKDAFSELKNHVTWTPQSELLRHTTVVVVFSIIFSLAIWGADSLLSRVVKFYFQLIS' A
#
# COMPACT_ATOMS: atom_id res chain seq x y z
N MET A 1 -15.67 36.26 -4.59
CA MET A 1 -16.39 35.57 -5.69
C MET A 1 -15.54 35.35 -6.94
N ALA A 2 -14.22 35.60 -6.92
CA ALA A 2 -13.31 35.32 -8.04
C ALA A 2 -12.48 34.04 -7.82
N MET A 3 -12.02 33.81 -6.58
CA MET A 3 -11.18 32.65 -6.22
C MET A 3 -11.88 31.30 -6.43
N ILE A 4 -13.18 31.20 -6.10
CA ILE A 4 -13.96 29.97 -6.24
C ILE A 4 -14.11 29.59 -7.73
N THR A 5 -14.29 30.58 -8.59
CA THR A 5 -14.39 30.40 -10.05
C THR A 5 -13.04 29.98 -10.63
N TYR A 6 -11.94 30.61 -10.19
CA TYR A 6 -10.58 30.20 -10.57
C TYR A 6 -10.24 28.76 -10.17
N ILE A 7 -10.61 28.34 -8.95
CA ILE A 7 -10.41 26.96 -8.50
C ILE A 7 -11.25 26.00 -9.35
N LYS A 8 -12.49 26.37 -9.68
CA LYS A 8 -13.35 25.57 -10.57
C LYS A 8 -12.81 25.45 -11.98
N ASP A 9 -12.31 26.55 -12.56
CA ASP A 9 -11.75 26.57 -13.91
C ASP A 9 -10.42 25.80 -13.95
N ALA A 10 -9.55 25.96 -12.96
CA ALA A 10 -8.32 25.18 -12.84
C ALA A 10 -8.60 23.67 -12.67
N PHE A 11 -9.66 23.30 -11.93
CA PHE A 11 -10.05 21.88 -11.78
C PHE A 11 -10.67 21.32 -13.06
N SER A 12 -11.41 22.15 -13.81
CA SER A 12 -11.97 21.80 -15.13
C SER A 12 -10.85 21.62 -16.17
N GLU A 13 -9.86 22.50 -16.15
CA GLU A 13 -8.70 22.48 -17.05
C GLU A 13 -7.76 21.32 -16.75
N LEU A 14 -7.47 21.07 -15.47
CA LEU A 14 -6.74 19.88 -15.04
C LEU A 14 -7.47 18.60 -15.43
N LYS A 15 -8.80 18.51 -15.26
CA LYS A 15 -9.54 17.29 -15.62
C LYS A 15 -9.59 17.04 -17.13
N ASN A 16 -9.67 18.09 -17.95
CA ASN A 16 -9.81 17.97 -19.41
C ASN A 16 -8.45 17.87 -20.15
N HIS A 17 -7.38 18.44 -19.59
CA HIS A 17 -6.04 18.45 -20.21
C HIS A 17 -5.04 17.51 -19.54
N VAL A 18 -5.28 17.06 -18.30
CA VAL A 18 -4.51 15.95 -17.71
C VAL A 18 -5.13 14.66 -18.20
N THR A 19 -4.34 13.90 -18.95
CA THR A 19 -4.67 12.52 -19.34
C THR A 19 -4.64 11.68 -18.06
N TRP A 20 -5.74 11.67 -17.31
CA TRP A 20 -5.92 10.76 -16.19
C TRP A 20 -5.91 9.34 -16.75
N THR A 21 -4.93 8.55 -16.36
CA THR A 21 -4.83 7.14 -16.75
C THR A 21 -6.12 6.44 -16.34
N PRO A 22 -6.78 5.68 -17.24
CA PRO A 22 -8.02 4.99 -16.92
C PRO A 22 -7.81 4.10 -15.70
N GLN A 23 -8.77 4.12 -14.78
CA GLN A 23 -8.68 3.36 -13.52
C GLN A 23 -8.41 1.86 -13.74
N SER A 24 -8.84 1.32 -14.89
CA SER A 24 -8.56 -0.06 -15.31
C SER A 24 -7.07 -0.37 -15.44
N GLU A 25 -6.25 0.60 -15.84
CA GLU A 25 -4.81 0.42 -15.98
C GLU A 25 -4.10 0.58 -14.63
N LEU A 26 -4.52 1.54 -13.81
CA LEU A 26 -4.00 1.71 -12.45
C LEU A 26 -4.27 0.47 -11.57
N LEU A 27 -5.48 -0.09 -11.66
CA LEU A 27 -5.88 -1.27 -10.87
C LEU A 27 -5.16 -2.56 -11.30
N ARG A 28 -4.78 -2.69 -12.58
CA ARG A 28 -3.99 -3.83 -13.08
C ARG A 28 -2.63 -3.91 -12.40
N HIS A 29 -1.97 -2.77 -12.20
CA HIS A 29 -0.65 -2.71 -11.58
C HIS A 29 -0.73 -2.86 -10.05
N THR A 30 -1.75 -2.29 -9.41
CA THR A 30 -1.95 -2.42 -7.95
C THR A 30 -2.32 -3.83 -7.51
N THR A 31 -2.99 -4.61 -8.36
CA THR A 31 -3.36 -6.01 -8.05
C THR A 31 -2.15 -6.86 -7.69
N VAL A 32 -1.07 -6.75 -8.47
CA VAL A 32 0.18 -7.49 -8.21
C VAL A 32 0.76 -7.10 -6.86
N VAL A 33 0.80 -5.79 -6.56
CA VAL A 33 1.30 -5.28 -5.27
C VAL A 33 0.50 -5.83 -4.10
N VAL A 34 -0.84 -5.85 -4.19
CA VAL A 34 -1.71 -6.38 -3.14
C VAL A 34 -1.43 -7.86 -2.87
N VAL A 35 -1.27 -8.67 -3.91
CA VAL A 35 -0.93 -10.10 -3.77
C VAL A 35 0.42 -10.27 -3.07
N PHE A 36 1.43 -9.50 -3.48
CA PHE A 36 2.73 -9.53 -2.82
C PHE A 36 2.66 -9.11 -1.35
N SER A 37 1.90 -8.06 -1.02
CA SER A 37 1.72 -7.61 0.37
C SER A 37 1.11 -8.70 1.26
N ILE A 38 0.16 -9.48 0.74
CA ILE A 38 -0.44 -10.62 1.47
C ILE A 38 0.60 -11.71 1.73
N ILE A 39 1.38 -12.08 0.72
CA ILE A 39 2.45 -13.10 0.84
C ILE A 39 3.51 -12.65 1.85
N PHE A 40 3.98 -11.40 1.76
CA PHE A 40 4.95 -10.85 2.69
C PHE A 40 4.41 -10.76 4.12
N SER A 41 3.13 -10.41 4.30
CA SER A 41 2.49 -10.38 5.62
C SER A 41 2.47 -11.77 6.26
N LEU A 42 2.13 -12.82 5.50
CA LEU A 42 2.19 -14.21 5.96
C LEU A 42 3.62 -14.66 6.29
N ALA A 43 4.59 -14.26 5.49
CA ALA A 43 6.00 -14.57 5.73
C ALA A 43 6.52 -13.91 7.01
N ILE A 44 6.18 -12.64 7.26
CA ILE A 44 6.52 -11.91 8.49
C ILE A 44 5.89 -12.61 9.69
N TRP A 45 4.59 -12.93 9.62
CA TRP A 45 3.91 -13.66 10.69
C TRP A 45 4.57 -15.01 11.02
N GLY A 46 5.01 -15.75 9.99
CA GLY A 46 5.77 -16.98 10.17
C GLY A 46 7.13 -16.76 10.83
N ALA A 47 7.86 -15.73 10.38
CA ALA A 47 9.16 -15.36 10.95
C ALA A 47 9.04 -14.92 12.42
N ASP A 48 8.06 -14.07 12.75
CA ASP A 48 7.78 -13.64 14.12
C ASP A 48 7.46 -14.83 15.04
N SER A 49 6.69 -15.79 14.55
CA SER A 49 6.34 -17.01 15.29
C SER A 49 7.55 -17.93 15.53
N LEU A 50 8.42 -18.08 14.53
CA LEU A 50 9.64 -18.88 14.64
C LEU A 50 10.64 -18.22 15.59
N LEU A 51 10.90 -16.93 15.43
CA LEU A 51 11.79 -16.17 16.30
C LEU A 51 11.30 -16.19 17.74
N SER A 52 10.01 -16.00 17.98
CA SER A 52 9.44 -16.05 19.34
C SER A 52 9.66 -17.41 20.00
N ARG A 53 9.57 -18.51 19.26
CA ARG A 53 9.80 -19.86 19.78
C ARG A 53 11.28 -20.10 20.07
N VAL A 54 12.17 -19.70 19.17
CA VAL A 54 13.62 -19.82 19.34
C VAL A 54 14.09 -19.00 20.54
N VAL A 55 13.66 -17.74 20.64
CA VAL A 55 14.00 -16.86 21.76
C VAL A 55 13.50 -17.44 23.09
N LYS A 56 12.26 -17.91 23.16
CA LYS A 56 11.75 -18.58 24.38
C LYS A 56 12.59 -19.80 24.78
N PHE A 57 13.01 -20.62 23.81
CA PHE A 57 13.87 -21.77 24.07
C PHE A 57 15.24 -21.35 24.61
N TYR A 58 15.87 -20.34 24.03
CA TYR A 58 17.12 -19.78 24.54
C TYR A 58 16.99 -19.23 25.96
N PHE A 59 15.92 -18.48 26.26
CA PHE A 59 15.67 -17.97 27.61
C PHE A 59 15.40 -19.08 28.64
N GLN A 60 14.68 -20.14 28.24
CA GLN A 60 14.42 -21.29 29.11
C GLN A 60 15.69 -22.11 29.40
N LEU A 61 16.65 -22.16 28.47
CA LEU A 61 17.88 -22.94 28.62
C LEU A 61 18.93 -22.21 29.49
N ILE A 62 18.81 -20.88 29.63
CA ILE A 62 19.69 -20.03 30.44
C ILE A 62 19.17 -19.85 31.88
N SER A 63 17.87 -20.04 32.11
CA SER A 63 17.22 -20.01 33.44
C SER A 63 17.19 -21.38 34.09
#